data_AF-A0A521YET2-F1
#
_entry.id   AF-A0A521YET2-F1
#
_cell.length_a   1.000
_cell.length_b   1.000
_cell.length_c   1.000
_cell.angle_alpha   90.00
_cell.angle_beta   90.00
_cell.angle_gamma   90.00
#
_symmetry.space_group_name_H-M   'P 1'
#
loop_
_entity.id
_entity.type
_entity.pdbx_description
1 polymer ?
#
loop_
_entity_poly.entity_id
_entity_poly.type
_entity_poly.pdbx_seq_one_letter_code
_entity_poly.pdbx_strand_id
1 'polypeptide(L)' 'MSSTTLAAGSAPVRFHDDGDHHPENGTLLGFWLYLMSDCLIFACLFAVYAVLGRSYAAGPSGADLFDLPLVA' A
#
# COMPACT_ATOMS: atom_id res chain seq x y z
N MET A 1 62.85 28.73 -0.94
CA MET A 1 61.94 27.79 -0.25
C MET A 1 60.62 28.51 -0.08
N SER A 2 59.69 28.27 -1.00
CA SER A 2 58.35 28.87 -1.02
C SER A 2 57.40 28.04 -0.17
N SER A 3 56.59 28.68 0.69
CA SER A 3 55.33 28.11 1.19
C SER A 3 54.36 29.25 1.49
N THR A 4 53.31 29.38 0.69
CA THR A 4 52.19 30.30 0.91
C THR A 4 51.18 29.62 1.85
N THR A 5 50.99 30.17 3.05
CA THR A 5 49.89 29.77 3.94
C THR A 5 48.70 30.68 3.64
N LEU A 6 47.67 30.14 2.98
CA LEU A 6 46.39 30.84 2.83
C LEU A 6 45.79 31.02 4.22
N ALA A 7 45.73 32.25 4.73
CA ALA A 7 44.91 32.55 5.91
C ALA A 7 43.45 32.38 5.49
N ALA A 8 42.89 31.22 5.81
CA ALA A 8 41.50 30.89 5.50
C ALA A 8 40.59 31.96 6.11
N GLY A 9 39.90 32.70 5.24
CA GLY A 9 38.92 33.71 5.63
C GLY A 9 37.90 33.12 6.60
N SER A 10 37.59 33.88 7.64
CA SER A 10 36.65 33.54 8.71
C SER A 10 35.19 33.58 8.21
N ALA A 11 34.88 32.81 7.17
CA ALA A 11 33.51 32.46 6.87
C ALA A 11 33.17 31.21 7.70
N PRO A 12 32.19 31.26 8.62
CA PRO A 12 31.80 30.08 9.38
C PRO A 12 31.38 28.97 8.42
N VAL A 13 31.89 27.76 8.64
CA VAL A 13 31.46 26.55 7.91
C VAL A 13 29.96 26.38 8.18
N ARG A 14 29.13 26.71 7.20
CA ARG A 14 27.68 26.53 7.27
C ARG A 14 27.37 25.14 6.74
N PHE A 15 26.94 24.25 7.62
CA PHE A 15 26.35 22.98 7.21
C PHE A 15 24.96 23.28 6.65
N HIS A 16 24.77 23.01 5.36
CA HIS A 16 23.44 22.98 4.73
C HIS A 16 22.79 21.65 5.11
N ASP A 17 22.29 21.61 6.36
CA ASP A 17 21.28 20.66 6.77
C ASP A 17 20.02 21.50 7.01
N ASP A 18 19.44 21.93 5.90
CA ASP A 18 18.03 22.30 5.79
C ASP A 18 17.27 21.10 6.32
N GLY A 19 16.85 21.16 7.58
CA GLY A 19 16.24 20.07 8.33
C GLY A 19 14.86 19.64 7.81
N ASP A 20 14.74 19.47 6.49
CA ASP A 20 13.67 18.82 5.75
C ASP A 20 13.63 17.36 6.18
N HIS A 21 13.09 17.16 7.38
CA HIS A 21 12.65 15.87 7.87
C HIS A 21 11.64 15.37 6.85
N HIS A 22 12.03 14.31 6.14
CA HIS A 22 11.19 13.63 5.16
C HIS A 22 9.77 13.48 5.73
N PRO A 23 8.72 13.92 5.00
CA PRO A 23 7.38 13.87 5.55
C PRO A 23 7.02 12.43 5.90
N GLU A 24 6.55 12.24 7.12
CA GLU A 24 6.13 10.97 7.75
C GLU A 24 4.93 10.27 7.05
N ASN A 25 4.45 10.84 5.94
CA ASN A 25 3.33 10.37 5.12
C ASN A 25 3.52 8.97 4.49
N GLY A 26 4.71 8.37 4.57
CA GLY A 26 4.97 7.01 4.06
C GLY A 26 4.07 5.94 4.69
N THR A 27 3.63 6.14 5.94
CA THR A 27 2.74 5.21 6.65
C THR A 27 1.31 5.20 6.09
N LEU A 28 0.74 6.36 5.79
CA LEU A 28 -0.61 6.48 5.20
C LEU A 28 -0.65 5.99 3.75
N LEU A 29 0.43 6.23 2.99
CA LEU A 29 0.60 5.65 1.66
C LEU A 29 0.67 4.11 1.74
N GLY A 30 1.44 3.56 2.68
CA GLY A 30 1.54 2.12 2.93
C GLY A 30 0.20 1.49 3.33
N PHE A 31 -0.59 2.17 4.17
CA PHE A 31 -1.95 1.76 4.52
C PHE A 31 -2.87 1.67 3.29
N TRP A 32 -2.83 2.68 2.41
CA TRP A 32 -3.61 2.67 1.18
C TRP A 32 -3.22 1.52 0.24
N LEU A 33 -1.92 1.25 0.10
CA LEU A 33 -1.43 0.11 -0.68
C LEU A 33 -1.87 -1.22 -0.09
N TYR A 34 -1.87 -1.34 1.24
CA TYR A 34 -2.38 -2.52 1.92
C TYR A 34 -3.88 -2.72 1.64
N LEU A 35 -4.71 -1.67 1.76
CA LEU A 35 -6.14 -1.77 1.42
C LEU A 35 -6.37 -2.14 -0.06
N MET A 36 -5.62 -1.57 -1.00
CA MET A 36 -5.73 -1.93 -2.42
C MET A 36 -5.30 -3.37 -2.68
N SER A 37 -4.28 -3.87 -1.98
CA SER A 37 -3.87 -5.28 -2.02
C SER A 37 -5.01 -6.19 -1.56
N ASP A 38 -5.67 -5.87 -0.45
CA ASP A 38 -6.82 -6.63 0.03
C ASP A 38 -7.98 -6.59 -0.97
N CYS A 39 -8.25 -5.43 -1.61
CA CYS A 39 -9.22 -5.34 -2.70
C CYS A 39 -8.88 -6.29 -3.87
N LEU A 40 -7.59 -6.44 -4.23
CA LEU A 40 -7.16 -7.38 -5.26
C LEU A 40 -7.37 -8.84 -4.83
N ILE A 41 -7.10 -9.17 -3.56
CA ILE A 41 -7.37 -10.51 -3.01
C ILE A 41 -8.86 -10.84 -3.12
N PHE A 42 -9.74 -9.92 -2.70
CA PHE A 42 -11.18 -10.10 -2.84
C PHE A 42 -11.61 -10.21 -4.30
N ALA A 43 -11.06 -9.40 -5.20
CA ALA A 43 -11.36 -9.46 -6.62
C ALA A 43 -11.03 -10.84 -7.21
N CYS A 44 -9.90 -11.45 -6.83
CA CYS A 44 -9.55 -12.80 -7.23
C CYS A 44 -10.55 -13.84 -6.71
N LEU A 45 -10.99 -13.74 -5.45
CA LEU A 45 -12.01 -14.63 -4.88
C LEU A 45 -13.35 -14.49 -5.62
N PHE A 46 -13.77 -13.25 -5.91
CA PHE A 46 -14.95 -12.99 -6.72
C PHE A 46 -14.82 -13.50 -8.14
N ALA A 47 -13.64 -13.41 -8.77
CA ALA A 47 -13.39 -13.94 -10.10
C ALA A 47 -13.51 -15.47 -10.11
N VAL A 48 -12.92 -16.15 -9.13
CA VAL A 48 -13.06 -17.61 -8.95
C VAL A 48 -14.54 -17.99 -8.78
N TYR A 49 -15.28 -17.27 -7.92
CA TYR A 49 -16.72 -17.48 -7.75
C TYR A 49 -17.50 -17.21 -9.04
N ALA A 50 -17.19 -16.15 -9.79
CA ALA A 50 -17.88 -15.85 -11.04
C ALA A 50 -17.67 -16.93 -12.11
N VAL A 51 -16.48 -17.52 -12.17
CA VAL A 51 -16.13 -18.55 -13.16
C VAL A 51 -16.65 -19.94 -12.76
N LEU A 52 -16.44 -20.36 -11.51
CA LEU A 52 -16.80 -21.70 -11.03
C LEU A 52 -18.16 -21.76 -10.34
N GLY A 53 -18.78 -20.61 -10.04
CA GLY A 53 -19.94 -20.52 -9.17
C GLY A 53 -21.22 -21.15 -9.70
N ARG A 54 -21.27 -21.65 -10.95
CA ARG A 54 -22.39 -22.45 -11.48
C ARG A 54 -22.01 -23.90 -11.83
N SER A 55 -20.76 -24.28 -11.59
CA SER A 55 -20.22 -25.60 -11.95
C SER A 55 -20.44 -26.62 -10.82
N TYR A 56 -21.70 -26.89 -10.49
CA TYR A 56 -22.07 -27.69 -9.32
C TYR A 56 -22.03 -29.22 -9.54
N ALA A 57 -21.61 -29.70 -10.72
CA ALA A 57 -21.56 -31.13 -11.06
C ALA A 57 -22.86 -31.90 -10.74
N ALA A 58 -24.01 -31.32 -11.13
CA ALA A 58 -25.37 -31.81 -10.82
C ALA A 58 -25.72 -31.86 -9.31
N GLY A 59 -24.92 -31.24 -8.45
CA GLY A 59 -25.23 -31.00 -7.04
C GLY A 59 -26.16 -29.80 -6.81
N PRO A 60 -26.66 -29.62 -5.57
CA PRO A 60 -27.55 -28.53 -5.20
C PRO A 60 -26.89 -27.16 -5.44
N SER A 61 -27.68 -26.21 -5.91
CA SER A 61 -27.24 -24.83 -6.11
C SER A 61 -27.16 -24.07 -4.78
N GLY A 62 -26.51 -22.91 -4.77
CA GLY A 62 -26.49 -22.06 -3.57
C GLY A 62 -27.89 -21.67 -3.07
N ALA A 63 -28.88 -21.54 -3.96
CA ALA A 63 -30.27 -21.24 -3.59
C ALA A 63 -30.96 -22.39 -2.86
N ASP A 64 -30.52 -23.64 -3.08
CA ASP A 64 -31.05 -24.82 -2.40
C ASP A 64 -30.43 -25.01 -1.01
N LEU A 65 -29.28 -24.35 -0.75
CA LEU A 65 -28.50 -24.45 0.47
C LEU A 65 -28.79 -23.33 1.47
N PHE A 66 -29.12 -22.13 0.99
CA PHE A 66 -29.32 -20.97 1.84
C PHE A 66 -30.80 -20.65 2.00
N ASP A 67 -31.36 -20.93 3.18
CA ASP A 67 -32.65 -20.41 3.59
C ASP A 67 -32.46 -18.99 4.14
N LEU A 68 -32.81 -17.98 3.33
CA LEU A 68 -32.83 -16.58 3.72
C LEU A 68 -34.28 -16.15 4.00
N PRO A 69 -34.80 -16.37 5.21
CA PRO A 69 -36.07 -15.78 5.61
C PRO A 69 -35.91 -14.26 5.53
N LEU A 70 -36.58 -13.64 4.57
CA LEU A 70 -36.64 -12.19 4.41
C LEU A 70 -37.21 -11.59 5.70
N VAL A 71 -36.35 -11.01 6.55
CA VAL A 71 -36.78 -10.11 7.60
C VAL A 71 -36.97 -8.74 6.96
N ALA A 72 -38.22 -8.26 6.94
CA ALA A 72 -38.57 -6.91 6.52
C ALA A 72 -38.31 -5.91 7.65
#